data_AF-A0A7V6R414-F1
#
_entry.id   AF-A0A7V6R414-F1
#
_cell.length_a   1.000
_cell.length_b   1.000
_cell.length_c   1.000
_cell.angle_alpha   90.00
_cell.angle_beta   90.00
_cell.angle_gamma   90.00
#
_symmetry.space_group_name_H-M   'P 1'
#
loop_
_entity.id
_entity.type
_entity.pdbx_description
1 polymer ?
#
loop_
_entity_poly.entity_id
_entity_poly.type
_entity_poly.pdbx_seq_one_letter_code
_entity_poly.pdbx_strand_id
1 'polypeptide(L)' 'IINLVFQTIGMLAVFATKIDCTKDVVLTGNLTNVPQARDIFHRLGKLFDVNFHIPANAEFATATGAAIVFSKGLEFKEIG' A
#
# COMPACT_ATOMS: atom_id res chain seq x y z
N ILE A 1 17.82 10.99 2.35
CA ILE A 1 17.10 10.63 1.10
C ILE A 1 15.92 9.70 1.39
N ILE A 2 16.10 8.61 2.16
CA ILE A 2 15.02 7.64 2.42
C ILE A 2 13.74 8.27 3.02
N ASN A 3 13.87 9.21 3.95
CA ASN A 3 12.75 9.96 4.50
C ASN A 3 11.98 10.75 3.44
N LEU A 4 12.67 11.34 2.45
CA LEU A 4 12.02 12.09 1.37
C LEU A 4 11.19 11.17 0.49
N VAL A 5 11.72 9.99 0.13
CA VAL A 5 11.00 8.99 -0.66
C VAL A 5 9.69 8.58 0.04
N PHE A 6 9.76 8.23 1.32
CA PHE A 6 8.57 7.86 2.10
C PHE A 6 7.58 9.01 2.27
N GLN A 7 8.06 10.23 2.48
CA GLN A 7 7.21 11.42 2.57
C GLN A 7 6.49 11.70 1.24
N THR A 8 7.19 11.61 0.11
CA THR A 8 6.56 11.80 -1.21
C THR A 8 5.51 10.72 -1.47
N ILE A 9 5.84 9.44 -1.25
CA ILE A 9 4.88 8.33 -1.42
C ILE A 9 3.66 8.53 -0.50
N GLY A 10 3.89 8.85 0.78
CA GLY A 10 2.81 9.04 1.75
C GLY A 10 1.93 10.24 1.43
N MET A 11 2.49 11.36 0.98
CA MET A 11 1.71 12.52 0.56
C MET A 11 0.86 12.25 -0.68
N LEU A 12 1.40 11.52 -1.66
CA LEU A 12 0.63 11.08 -2.83
C LEU A 12 -0.54 10.18 -2.41
N ALA A 13 -0.32 9.24 -1.49
CA ALA A 13 -1.38 8.41 -0.93
C ALA A 13 -2.44 9.24 -0.20
N VAL A 14 -2.04 10.23 0.61
CA VAL A 14 -2.97 11.16 1.26
C VAL A 14 -3.81 11.91 0.22
N PHE A 15 -3.24 12.37 -0.89
CA PHE A 15 -4.03 13.02 -1.93
C PHE A 15 -5.03 12.07 -2.60
N ALA A 16 -4.62 10.83 -2.92
CA ALA A 16 -5.52 9.82 -3.45
C ALA A 16 -6.70 9.55 -2.49
N THR A 17 -6.42 9.45 -1.18
CA THR A 17 -7.49 9.23 -0.17
C THR A 17 -8.55 10.33 -0.19
N LYS A 18 -8.14 11.59 -0.40
CA LYS A 18 -9.05 12.74 -0.48
C LYS A 18 -9.88 12.73 -1.76
N ILE A 19 -9.28 12.32 -2.89
CA ILE A 19 -9.96 12.25 -4.18
C ILE A 19 -11.03 11.16 -4.15
N ASP A 20 -10.67 9.97 -3.65
CA ASP A 20 -11.52 8.78 -3.68
C ASP A 20 -12.41 8.65 -2.42
N CYS A 21 -12.44 9.66 -1.54
CA CYS A 21 -13.19 9.68 -0.28
C CYS A 21 -12.96 8.44 0.61
N THR A 22 -11.74 7.89 0.58
CA THR A 22 -11.30 6.78 1.44
C THR A 22 -10.41 7.29 2.56
N LYS A 23 -10.20 6.50 3.62
CA LYS A 23 -9.23 6.79 4.68
C LYS A 23 -8.16 5.71 4.81
N ASP A 24 -8.33 4.57 4.16
CA ASP A 24 -7.47 3.40 4.36
C ASP A 24 -6.53 3.21 3.17
N VAL A 25 -5.25 3.10 3.47
CA VAL A 25 -4.18 2.86 2.49
C VAL A 25 -3.40 1.62 2.91
N VAL A 26 -3.42 0.59 2.08
CA VAL A 26 -2.61 -0.62 2.29
C VAL A 26 -1.30 -0.47 1.52
N LEU A 27 -0.18 -0.45 2.24
CA LEU A 27 1.15 -0.38 1.64
C LEU A 27 1.67 -1.79 1.39
N THR A 28 2.06 -2.06 0.15
CA THR A 28 2.61 -3.35 -0.29
C THR A 28 3.96 -3.19 -0.98
N GLY A 29 4.61 -4.32 -1.27
CA GLY A 29 5.91 -4.34 -1.92
C GLY A 29 7.08 -4.25 -0.93
N ASN A 30 8.29 -4.49 -1.44
CA ASN A 30 9.50 -4.65 -0.62
C ASN A 30 9.90 -3.38 0.16
N LEU A 31 9.39 -2.20 -0.22
CA LEU A 31 9.63 -0.95 0.52
C LEU A 31 9.12 -1.01 1.98
N THR A 32 8.13 -1.87 2.24
CA THR A 32 7.55 -2.07 3.58
C THR A 32 8.53 -2.73 4.56
N ASN A 33 9.58 -3.37 4.05
CA ASN A 33 10.63 -4.02 4.84
C ASN A 33 11.70 -3.03 5.34
N VAL A 34 11.65 -1.77 4.91
CA VAL A 34 12.56 -0.74 5.42
C VAL A 34 12.19 -0.42 6.88
N PRO A 35 13.13 -0.50 7.84
CA PRO A 35 12.84 -0.32 9.28
C PRO A 35 12.08 0.97 9.64
N GLN A 36 12.33 2.04 8.89
CA GLN A 36 11.77 3.37 9.14
C GLN A 36 10.37 3.59 8.52
N ALA A 37 9.93 2.69 7.63
CA ALA A 37 8.69 2.87 6.87
C ALA A 37 7.47 3.00 7.81
N ARG A 38 7.36 2.08 8.78
CA ARG A 38 6.24 2.04 9.74
C ARG A 38 6.10 3.35 10.50
N ASP A 39 7.19 3.87 11.06
CA ASP A 39 7.15 5.10 11.86
C ASP A 39 6.80 6.34 11.03
N ILE A 40 7.33 6.43 9.81
CA ILE A 40 7.07 7.57 8.91
C ILE A 40 5.60 7.57 8.50
N PHE A 41 5.08 6.44 8.03
CA PHE A 41 3.68 6.35 7.61
C PHE A 41 2.70 6.48 8.78
N HIS A 42 3.05 5.98 9.97
CA HIS A 42 2.25 6.20 11.18
C HIS A 42 2.15 7.68 11.54
N ARG A 43 3.26 8.43 11.46
CA ARG A 43 3.25 9.88 11.70
C ARG A 43 2.44 10.63 10.64
N LEU A 44 2.62 10.29 9.36
CA LEU A 44 1.84 10.88 8.27
C LEU A 44 0.35 10.60 8.43
N GLY A 45 -0.02 9.37 8.80
CA GLY A 45 -1.41 8.99 9.03
C GLY A 45 -2.08 9.84 10.10
N LYS A 46 -1.39 10.07 11.23
CA LYS A 46 -1.88 10.97 12.29
C LYS A 46 -2.03 12.43 11.84
N LEU A 47 -1.10 12.93 11.03
CA LEU A 47 -1.11 14.32 10.57
C LEU A 47 -2.23 14.61 9.58
N PHE A 48 -2.60 13.64 8.76
CA PHE A 48 -3.55 13.82 7.65
C PHE A 48 -4.88 13.07 7.81
N ASP A 49 -5.10 12.42 8.96
CA ASP A 49 -6.27 11.58 9.25
C ASP A 49 -6.45 10.44 8.24
N VAL A 50 -5.36 9.69 7.99
CA VAL A 50 -5.30 8.55 7.07
C VAL A 50 -4.76 7.31 7.79
N ASN A 51 -5.39 6.17 7.58
CA ASN A 51 -5.01 4.88 8.14
C ASN A 51 -4.07 4.14 7.18
N PHE A 52 -2.78 4.15 7.47
CA PHE A 52 -1.81 3.34 6.74
C PHE A 52 -1.69 1.94 7.35
N HIS A 53 -1.89 0.92 6.52
CA HIS A 53 -1.78 -0.49 6.88
C HIS A 53 -0.58 -1.11 6.21
N ILE A 54 0.24 -1.84 6.98
CA ILE A 54 1.36 -2.64 6.44
C ILE A 54 1.15 -4.09 6.87
N PRO A 55 0.56 -4.95 6.00
CA PRO A 55 0.31 -6.34 6.35
C PRO A 55 1.61 -7.11 6.51
N ALA A 56 1.54 -8.26 7.18
CA ALA A 56 2.66 -9.21 7.18
C ALA A 56 2.93 -9.68 5.74
N ASN A 57 4.20 -9.91 5.39
CA ASN A 57 4.59 -10.43 4.08
C ASN A 57 4.14 -9.56 2.89
N ALA A 58 4.02 -8.24 3.10
CA ALA A 58 3.48 -7.31 2.11
C ALA A 58 4.28 -7.25 0.80
N GLU A 59 5.55 -7.67 0.82
CA GLU A 59 6.38 -7.83 -0.38
C GLU A 59 5.84 -8.89 -1.35
N PHE A 60 5.12 -9.89 -0.84
CA PHE A 60 4.56 -10.99 -1.62
C PHE A 60 3.10 -10.77 -2.02
N ALA A 61 2.54 -9.56 -1.81
CA ALA A 61 1.13 -9.28 -2.08
C ALA A 61 0.73 -9.65 -3.53
N THR A 62 1.57 -9.33 -4.51
CA THR A 62 1.33 -9.66 -5.92
C THR A 62 1.33 -11.17 -6.18
N ALA A 63 2.33 -11.90 -5.66
CA ALA A 63 2.42 -13.35 -5.83
C ALA A 63 1.25 -14.06 -5.12
N THR A 64 0.88 -13.58 -3.94
CA THR A 64 -0.28 -14.06 -3.18
C THR A 64 -1.57 -13.84 -3.97
N GLY A 65 -1.75 -12.65 -4.56
CA GLY A 65 -2.87 -12.35 -5.44
C GLY A 65 -2.96 -13.30 -6.62
N ALA A 66 -1.85 -13.51 -7.34
CA ALA A 66 -1.80 -14.44 -8.47
C ALA A 66 -2.16 -15.88 -8.07
N ALA A 67 -1.61 -16.36 -6.94
CA ALA A 67 -1.91 -17.69 -6.42
C ALA A 67 -3.39 -17.85 -6.03
N ILE A 68 -4.00 -16.83 -5.41
CA ILE A 68 -5.43 -16.84 -5.06
C ILE A 68 -6.30 -16.93 -6.30
N VAL A 69 -6.00 -16.13 -7.33
CA VAL A 69 -6.79 -16.13 -8.57
C VAL A 69 -6.70 -17.49 -9.27
N PHE A 70 -5.50 -18.08 -9.34
CA PHE A 70 -5.30 -19.42 -9.86
C PHE A 70 -6.05 -20.49 -9.04
N SER A 71 -5.94 -20.45 -7.71
CA SER A 71 -6.59 -21.43 -6.82
C SER A 71 -8.11 -21.32 -6.81
N LYS A 72 -8.68 -20.15 -7.09
CA LYS A 72 -10.14 -19.94 -7.14
C LYS A 72 -10.73 -20.19 -8.52
N GLY A 73 -9.91 -20.51 -9.53
CA GLY A 73 -10.37 -20.77 -10.90
C GLY A 73 -11.11 -19.59 -11.52
N LEU A 74 -10.75 -18.36 -11.17
CA LEU A 74 -11.40 -17.17 -11.73
C LEU A 74 -11.09 -17.08 -13.22
N GLU A 75 -12.14 -16.96 -14.03
CA GLU A 75 -12.01 -16.82 -15.48
C GLU A 75 -11.41 -15.45 -15.83
N PHE A 76 -10.29 -15.47 -16.55
CA PHE A 76 -9.66 -14.27 -17.06
C PHE A 76 -10.30 -13.91 -18.40
N LYS A 77 -11.02 -12.79 -18.43
CA LYS A 77 -11.53 -12.23 -19.69
C LYS A 77 -10.47 -11.28 -20.26
N GLU A 78 -9.89 -11.64 -21.41
CA GLU A 78 -9.07 -10.68 -22.16
C GLU A 78 -9.93 -9.49 -22.59
N ILE A 79 -9.46 -8.29 -22.30
CA ILE A 79 -10.03 -7.05 -22.79
C ILE A 79 -9.34 -6.69 -24.11
N GLY A 80 -9.93 -7.14 -25.22
CA GLY A 80 -9.58 -6.72 -26.57
C GLY A 80 -10.32 -5.45 -27.00
#